data_AF-A0A923X8B2-F1
#
_entry.id   AF-A0A923X8B2-F1
#
_cell.length_a   1.000
_cell.length_b   1.000
_cell.length_c   1.000
_cell.angle_alpha   90.00
_cell.angle_beta   90.00
_cell.angle_gamma   90.00
#
_symmetry.space_group_name_H-M   'P 1'
#
loop_
_entity.id
_entity.type
_entity.pdbx_description
1 polymer ?
#
loop_
_entity_poly.entity_id
_entity_poly.type
_entity_poly.pdbx_seq_one_letter_code
_entity_poly.pdbx_strand_id
1 'polypeptide(L)'
;LFSIGTEEELALAVATHADAHNIDNRAERGNIDVERTFELLAEVPLGWPVISESIATVDEVAKLHRAGVDGLLLDEGHTDTGLASALAVYADLTLDA
;
A
#
# COMPACT_ATOMS: atom_id res chain seq x y z
N LEU A 1 6.08 9.40 -6.57
CA LEU A 1 5.59 9.18 -5.20
C LEU A 1 6.81 9.06 -4.30
N PHE A 2 6.74 9.63 -3.08
CA PHE A 2 7.79 9.45 -2.08
C PHE A 2 7.54 8.13 -1.36
N SER A 3 8.52 7.23 -1.34
CA SER A 3 8.41 5.94 -0.66
C SER A 3 8.70 6.12 0.83
N ILE A 4 7.80 5.62 1.67
CA ILE A 4 7.82 5.75 3.12
C ILE A 4 8.00 4.36 3.71
N GLY A 5 9.11 4.16 4.40
CA GLY A 5 9.44 2.94 5.14
C GLY A 5 9.43 3.12 6.66
N THR A 6 9.40 4.37 7.16
CA THR A 6 9.45 4.67 8.60
C THR A 6 8.48 5.77 9.04
N GLU A 7 8.26 5.87 10.35
CA GLU A 7 7.47 6.94 10.98
C GLU A 7 8.07 8.33 10.74
N GLU A 8 9.40 8.48 10.75
CA GLU A 8 10.06 9.76 10.50
C GLU A 8 9.87 10.24 9.06
N GLU A 9 9.92 9.31 8.10
CA GLU A 9 9.64 9.58 6.70
C GLU A 9 8.18 9.98 6.49
N LEU A 10 7.24 9.33 7.20
CA LEU A 10 5.83 9.70 7.20
C LEU A 10 5.63 11.11 7.78
N ALA A 11 6.23 11.41 8.92
CA ALA A 11 6.13 12.72 9.55
C ALA A 11 6.63 13.84 8.62
N LEU A 12 7.68 13.58 7.84
CA LEU A 12 8.17 14.50 6.82
C LEU A 12 7.18 14.66 5.65
N ALA A 13 6.59 13.57 5.19
CA ALA A 13 5.60 13.59 4.11
C ALA A 13 4.34 14.39 4.52
N VAL A 14 3.87 14.20 5.76
CA VAL A 14 2.75 14.95 6.34
C VAL A 14 3.11 16.44 6.46
N ALA A 15 4.30 16.77 6.98
CA ALA A 15 4.73 18.16 7.13
C ALA A 15 4.83 18.90 5.78
N THR A 16 5.17 18.19 4.70
CA THR A 16 5.33 18.75 3.36
C THR A 16 4.04 18.80 2.55
N HIS A 17 2.91 18.32 3.11
CA HIS A 17 1.62 18.26 2.43
C HIS A 17 1.68 17.49 1.10
N ALA A 18 2.31 16.32 1.13
CA ALA A 18 2.33 15.43 -0.02
C ALA A 18 0.90 15.04 -0.44
N ASP A 19 0.64 15.00 -1.74
CA ASP A 19 -0.70 14.68 -2.29
C ASP A 19 -1.15 13.24 -1.98
N ALA A 20 -0.20 12.35 -1.69
CA ALA A 20 -0.43 10.96 -1.28
C ALA A 20 0.79 10.40 -0.54
N HIS A 21 0.53 9.46 0.37
CA HIS A 21 1.55 8.75 1.14
C HIS A 21 1.73 7.34 0.59
N ASN A 22 2.88 7.07 -0.04
CA ASN A 22 3.18 5.73 -0.53
C ASN A 22 4.02 4.99 0.51
N ILE A 23 3.42 4.02 1.18
CA ILE A 23 4.10 3.17 2.16
C ILE A 23 4.65 1.95 1.44
N ASP A 24 5.98 1.79 1.46
CA ASP A 24 6.65 0.62 0.88
C ASP A 24 6.90 -0.40 1.97
N ASN A 25 6.25 -1.56 1.83
CA ASN A 25 6.36 -2.67 2.78
C ASN A 25 7.69 -3.43 2.67
N ARG A 26 8.56 -3.06 1.71
CA ARG A 26 9.88 -3.66 1.55
C ARG A 26 10.87 -3.09 2.55
N ALA A 27 11.52 -3.96 3.31
CA ALA A 27 12.69 -3.60 4.10
C ALA A 27 13.94 -3.49 3.22
N GLU A 28 14.99 -2.82 3.70
CA GLU A 28 16.28 -2.69 2.98
C GLU A 28 16.86 -4.03 2.50
N ARG A 29 16.57 -5.12 3.21
CA ARG A 29 17.04 -6.49 2.89
C ARG A 29 16.13 -7.23 1.90
N GLY A 30 15.08 -6.58 1.38
CA GLY A 30 14.15 -7.13 0.40
C GLY A 30 12.97 -7.94 0.97
N ASN A 31 12.91 -8.12 2.29
CA ASN A 31 11.74 -8.74 2.93
C ASN A 31 10.53 -7.82 2.82
N ILE A 32 9.37 -8.38 2.52
CA ILE A 32 8.11 -7.64 2.41
C ILE A 32 7.27 -7.94 3.66
N ASP A 33 6.76 -6.90 4.30
CA ASP A 33 5.86 -7.00 5.45
C ASP A 33 4.77 -5.91 5.41
N VAL A 34 3.53 -6.32 5.11
CA VAL A 34 2.38 -5.39 5.00
C VAL A 34 1.92 -4.82 6.33
N GLU A 35 2.36 -5.39 7.46
CA GLU A 35 2.05 -4.83 8.79
C GLU A 35 2.57 -3.40 8.95
N ARG A 36 3.68 -3.05 8.28
CA ARG A 36 4.18 -1.68 8.20
C ARG A 36 3.11 -0.70 7.73
N THR A 37 2.33 -1.06 6.71
CA THR A 37 1.25 -0.19 6.25
C THR A 37 0.20 0.01 7.35
N PHE A 38 -0.17 -1.01 8.10
CA PHE A 38 -1.16 -0.86 9.18
C PHE A 38 -0.64 -0.02 10.34
N GLU A 39 0.64 -0.18 10.71
CA GLU A 39 1.31 0.61 11.73
C GLU A 39 1.31 2.11 11.35
N LEU A 40 1.76 2.42 10.13
CA LEU A 40 1.89 3.80 9.67
C LEU A 40 0.55 4.44 9.31
N LEU A 41 -0.45 3.67 8.86
CA LEU A 41 -1.77 4.18 8.50
C LEU A 41 -2.46 4.87 9.69
N ALA A 42 -2.21 4.42 10.92
CA ALA A 42 -2.77 5.03 12.12
C ALA A 42 -2.27 6.47 12.36
N GLU A 43 -1.10 6.81 11.82
CA GLU A 43 -0.46 8.12 11.96
C GLU A 43 -0.78 9.06 10.79
N VAL A 44 -1.45 8.56 9.74
CA VAL A 44 -1.85 9.37 8.58
C VAL A 44 -3.07 10.23 8.95
N PRO A 45 -3.04 11.56 8.69
CA PRO A 45 -4.20 12.42 8.89
C PRO A 45 -5.42 11.95 8.07
N LEU A 46 -6.60 12.00 8.68
CA LEU A 46 -7.84 11.62 8.01
C LEU A 46 -8.05 12.36 6.70
N GLY A 47 -8.45 11.62 5.66
CA GLY A 47 -8.75 12.16 4.33
C GLY A 47 -7.53 12.38 3.44
N TRP A 48 -6.32 12.02 3.88
CA TRP A 48 -5.14 12.05 3.04
C TRP A 48 -4.91 10.69 2.39
N PRO A 49 -4.71 10.63 1.06
CA PRO A 49 -4.58 9.36 0.37
C PRO A 49 -3.38 8.54 0.84
N VAL A 50 -3.60 7.24 1.01
CA VAL A 50 -2.56 6.24 1.29
C VAL A 50 -2.49 5.21 0.17
N ILE A 51 -1.28 4.98 -0.33
CA ILE A 51 -0.96 3.95 -1.30
C ILE A 51 -0.03 2.95 -0.62
N SER A 52 -0.32 1.65 -0.75
CA SER A 52 0.57 0.59 -0.26
C SER A 52 1.33 -0.05 -1.42
N GLU A 53 2.65 -0.15 -1.29
CA GLU A 53 3.59 -0.72 -2.26
C GLU A 53 4.22 -2.01 -1.71
N SER A 54 4.73 -2.86 -2.62
CA SER A 54 5.37 -4.14 -2.31
C SER A 54 4.38 -5.09 -1.62
N ILE A 55 3.53 -5.74 -2.41
CA ILE A 55 2.49 -6.67 -1.93
C ILE A 55 2.61 -7.96 -2.72
N ALA A 56 2.59 -9.10 -2.04
CA ALA A 56 2.86 -10.40 -2.66
C ALA A 56 1.59 -11.21 -2.96
N THR A 57 0.49 -10.96 -2.25
CA THR A 57 -0.70 -11.84 -2.29
C THR A 57 -2.03 -11.07 -2.35
N VAL A 58 -3.06 -11.76 -2.83
CA VAL A 58 -4.44 -11.23 -2.86
C VAL A 58 -5.03 -11.09 -1.45
N ASP A 59 -4.61 -11.93 -0.50
CA ASP A 59 -5.06 -11.82 0.90
C ASP A 59 -4.56 -10.53 1.56
N GLU A 60 -3.30 -10.17 1.32
CA GLU A 60 -2.75 -8.88 1.75
C GLU A 60 -3.53 -7.71 1.14
N VAL A 61 -3.88 -7.78 -0.15
CA VAL A 61 -4.74 -6.77 -0.77
C VAL A 61 -6.09 -6.66 -0.07
N ALA A 62 -6.76 -7.78 0.19
CA ALA A 62 -8.05 -7.75 0.87
C ALA A 62 -7.93 -7.15 2.28
N LYS A 63 -6.82 -7.35 2.99
CA LYS A 63 -6.55 -6.73 4.29
C LYS A 63 -6.32 -5.23 4.16
N LEU A 64 -5.48 -4.79 3.23
CA LEU A 64 -5.18 -3.38 2.96
C LEU A 64 -6.43 -2.60 2.56
N HIS A 65 -7.25 -3.18 1.67
CA HIS A 65 -8.52 -2.59 1.26
C HIS A 65 -9.48 -2.41 2.46
N ARG A 66 -9.62 -3.43 3.32
CA ARG A 66 -10.47 -3.34 4.52
C ARG A 66 -9.94 -2.35 5.55
N ALA A 67 -8.63 -2.12 5.60
CA ALA A 67 -8.01 -1.13 6.48
C ALA A 67 -8.24 0.32 6.00
N GLY A 68 -8.74 0.52 4.77
CA GLY A 68 -9.00 1.84 4.21
C GLY A 68 -7.83 2.43 3.43
N VAL A 69 -6.89 1.59 2.97
CA VAL A 69 -5.85 2.02 2.02
C VAL A 69 -6.52 2.37 0.68
N ASP A 70 -6.23 3.57 0.15
CA ASP A 70 -6.89 4.12 -1.03
C ASP A 70 -6.38 3.54 -2.36
N GLY A 71 -5.13 3.07 -2.38
CA GLY A 71 -4.51 2.56 -3.60
C GLY A 71 -3.43 1.52 -3.34
N LEU A 72 -3.12 0.75 -4.38
CA LEU A 72 -2.06 -0.26 -4.36
C LEU A 72 -1.11 0.02 -5.50
N LEU A 73 0.19 -0.04 -5.22
CA LEU A 73 1.24 0.05 -6.22
C LEU A 73 1.89 -1.33 -6.38
N LEU A 74 1.69 -1.92 -7.56
CA LEU A 74 2.36 -3.15 -7.97
C LEU A 74 3.61 -2.77 -8.74
N ASP A 75 4.77 -3.18 -8.23
CA ASP A 75 6.04 -3.00 -8.93
C ASP A 75 6.22 -4.06 -10.04
N GLU A 76 7.28 -3.88 -10.84
CA GLU A 76 7.60 -4.76 -11.98
C GLU A 76 7.84 -6.22 -11.54
N GLY A 77 8.17 -6.46 -10.26
CA GLY A 77 8.36 -7.81 -9.72
C GLY A 77 7.10 -8.68 -9.72
N HIS A 78 5.92 -8.09 -9.88
CA HIS A 78 4.64 -8.78 -9.82
C HIS A 78 3.94 -8.97 -11.18
N THR A 79 4.57 -8.54 -12.29
CA THR A 79 4.00 -8.76 -13.63
C THR A 79 3.90 -10.25 -13.98
N ASP A 80 4.81 -11.06 -13.43
CA ASP A 80 4.95 -12.48 -13.79
C ASP A 80 4.29 -13.43 -12.77
N THR A 81 3.79 -12.92 -11.65
CA THR A 81 3.19 -13.73 -10.58
C THR A 81 1.69 -13.98 -10.78
N GLY A 82 1.07 -13.30 -11.74
CA GLY A 82 -0.38 -13.32 -11.95
C GLY A 82 -1.19 -12.50 -10.94
N LEU A 83 -0.52 -11.85 -9.96
CA LEU A 83 -1.19 -11.01 -8.94
C LEU A 83 -2.01 -9.88 -9.58
N ALA A 84 -1.44 -9.19 -10.58
CA ALA A 84 -2.17 -8.14 -11.32
C ALA A 84 -3.46 -8.68 -11.97
N SER A 85 -3.44 -9.91 -12.50
CA SER A 85 -4.65 -10.54 -13.07
C SER A 85 -5.65 -10.93 -11.99
N ALA A 86 -5.18 -11.48 -10.87
CA ALA A 86 -6.06 -11.81 -9.74
C ALA A 86 -6.72 -10.56 -9.14
N LEU A 87 -6.01 -9.43 -9.12
CA LEU A 87 -6.55 -8.16 -8.67
C LEU A 87 -7.59 -7.57 -9.61
N ALA A 88 -7.41 -7.72 -10.92
CA ALA A 88 -8.45 -7.34 -11.88
C ALA A 88 -9.76 -8.10 -11.63
N VAL A 89 -9.68 -9.41 -11.34
CA VAL A 89 -10.86 -10.22 -10.98
C VAL A 89 -11.43 -9.80 -9.63
N TYR A 90 -10.59 -9.56 -8.63
CA TYR A 90 -11.03 -9.11 -7.30
C TYR A 90 -11.79 -7.78 -7.38
N ALA A 91 -11.24 -6.80 -8.09
CA ALA A 91 -11.86 -5.49 -8.27
C ALA A 91 -13.24 -5.59 -8.93
N ASP A 92 -13.37 -6.40 -9.98
CA ASP A 92 -14.63 -6.66 -10.69
C ASP A 92 -15.71 -7.20 -9.72
N LEU A 93 -15.35 -8.21 -8.91
CA LEU A 93 -16.26 -8.80 -7.93
C LEU A 93 -16.69 -7.83 -6.81
N THR A 94 -15.83 -6.89 -6.42
CA THR A 94 -16.13 -5.92 -5.35
C THR A 94 -16.96 -4.72 -5.81
N LEU A 95 -16.92 -4.38 -7.11
CA LEU A 95 -17.71 -3.28 -7.66
C LEU A 95 -19.17 -3.68 -7.93
N ASP A 96 -19.43 -4.98 -8.05
CA ASP A 96 -20.75 -5.57 -8.27
C ASP A 96 -21.50 -5.97 -6.98
N ALA A 97 -20.90 -5.79 -5.80
CA ALA A 97 -21.43 -6.18 -4.49
C ALA A 97 -21.99 -4.99 -3.69
#